data_AF-A0A0V7Z737-F1
#
_entry.id   AF-A0A0V7Z737-F1
#
_cell.length_a   1.000
_cell.length_b   1.000
_cell.length_c   1.000
_cell.angle_alpha   90.00
_cell.angle_beta   90.00
_cell.angle_gamma   90.00
#
_symmetry.space_group_name_H-M   'P 1'
#
loop_
_entity.id
_entity.type
_entity.pdbx_description
1 polymer ?
#
loop_
_entity_poly.entity_id
_entity_poly.type
_entity_poly.pdbx_seq_one_letter_code
_entity_poly.pdbx_strand_id
1 'polypeptide(L)'
;MPRRVFYRISDRPDGLFDAITTIEPDTVIRRDGFGSLAEAEEWVDGLRILMAALGAPVAQETDTERPAFETAPVDPPRSGQLRTVR
;
A
#
# COMPACT_ATOMS: atom_id res chain seq x y z
N MET A 1 16.51 -3.34 -15.44
CA MET A 1 15.13 -2.92 -15.79
C MET A 1 14.79 -1.70 -14.94
N PRO A 2 14.07 -0.69 -15.47
CA PRO A 2 13.59 0.43 -14.65
C PRO A 2 12.65 -0.12 -13.58
N ARG A 3 12.90 0.24 -12.31
CA ARG A 3 12.02 -0.15 -11.20
C ARG A 3 10.82 0.79 -11.18
N ARG A 4 9.62 0.24 -11.01
CA ARG A 4 8.42 1.05 -10.82
C ARG A 4 8.38 1.54 -9.38
N VAL A 5 7.99 2.79 -9.22
CA VAL A 5 7.89 3.44 -7.92
C VAL A 5 6.48 3.98 -7.78
N PHE A 6 5.81 3.57 -6.72
CA PHE A 6 4.45 3.99 -6.39
C PHE A 6 4.42 4.66 -5.04
N TYR A 7 3.48 5.58 -4.83
CA TYR A 7 3.21 6.12 -3.51
C TYR A 7 1.73 6.11 -3.18
N ARG A 8 1.41 6.02 -1.88
CA ARG A 8 0.09 6.35 -1.34
C ARG A 8 0.24 7.15 -0.05
N ILE A 9 -0.76 7.97 0.24
CA ILE A 9 -0.89 8.66 1.53
C ILE A 9 -2.00 7.98 2.31
N SER A 10 -1.71 7.58 3.54
CA SER A 10 -2.68 6.99 4.46
C SER A 10 -3.04 7.98 5.55
N ASP A 11 -4.33 8.20 5.74
CA ASP A 11 -4.86 8.84 6.96
C ASP A 11 -4.81 7.84 8.12
N ARG A 12 -4.50 8.32 9.33
CA ARG A 12 -4.39 7.52 10.54
C ARG A 12 -5.47 7.93 11.55
N PRO A 13 -5.87 7.01 12.44
CA PRO A 13 -6.86 7.32 13.49
C PRO A 13 -6.45 8.43 14.46
N ASP A 14 -5.16 8.77 14.55
CA ASP A 14 -4.63 9.87 15.37
C ASP A 14 -4.66 11.23 14.65
N GLY A 15 -5.20 11.30 13.44
CA GLY A 15 -5.28 12.51 12.62
C GLY A 15 -3.97 12.89 11.93
N LEU A 16 -2.97 12.01 11.98
CA LEU A 16 -1.71 12.16 11.25
C LEU A 16 -1.78 11.47 9.90
N PHE A 17 -0.88 11.82 9.00
CA PHE A 17 -0.74 11.19 7.70
C PHE A 17 0.60 10.45 7.60
N ASP A 18 0.58 9.30 6.93
CA ASP A 18 1.78 8.56 6.55
C ASP A 18 1.90 8.54 5.03
N ALA A 19 3.11 8.74 4.49
CA ALA A 19 3.41 8.51 3.08
C ALA A 19 4.13 7.17 2.92
N ILE A 20 3.57 6.29 2.10
CA ILE A 20 4.08 4.95 1.83
C ILE A 20 4.56 4.93 0.38
N THR A 21 5.81 4.53 0.17
CA THR A 21 6.44 4.38 -1.13
C THR A 21 6.80 2.93 -1.38
N THR A 22 6.33 2.38 -2.49
CA THR A 22 6.64 1.02 -2.94
C THR A 22 7.56 1.09 -4.14
N ILE A 23 8.72 0.45 -4.07
CA ILE A 23 9.65 0.27 -5.18
C ILE A 23 9.62 -1.22 -5.52
N GLU A 24 9.14 -1.53 -6.72
CA GLU A 24 9.07 -2.92 -7.17
C GLU A 24 10.47 -3.56 -7.25
N PRO A 25 10.60 -4.84 -6.89
CA PRO A 25 9.50 -5.76 -6.56
C PRO A 25 9.08 -5.80 -5.07
N ASP A 26 9.91 -5.35 -4.14
CA ASP A 26 9.82 -5.78 -2.74
C ASP A 26 10.17 -4.72 -1.69
N THR A 27 10.52 -3.49 -2.11
CA THR A 27 10.94 -2.46 -1.18
C THR A 27 9.77 -1.55 -0.84
N VAL A 28 9.38 -1.51 0.44
CA VAL A 28 8.37 -0.58 0.96
C VAL A 28 9.04 0.33 1.97
N ILE A 29 8.94 1.64 1.75
CA ILE A 29 9.44 2.68 2.64
C ILE A 29 8.24 3.44 3.16
N ARG A 30 8.17 3.66 4.47
CA ARG A 30 7.14 4.49 5.09
C ARG A 30 7.77 5.69 5.75
N ARG A 31 7.18 6.86 5.52
CA ARG A 31 7.47 8.07 6.26
C ARG A 31 6.22 8.46 7.05
N ASP A 32 6.38 8.48 8.36
CA ASP A 32 5.28 8.60 9.30
C ASP A 32 5.12 10.03 9.81
N GLY A 33 3.91 10.38 10.26
CA GLY A 33 3.70 11.48 11.20
C GLY A 33 3.63 12.89 10.60
N PHE A 34 3.16 13.03 9.36
CA PHE A 34 2.83 14.33 8.80
C PHE A 34 1.60 14.91 9.51
N GLY A 35 1.63 16.20 9.83
CA GLY A 35 0.56 16.89 10.55
C GLY A 35 -0.60 17.33 9.66
N SER A 36 -0.45 17.24 8.34
CA SER A 36 -1.51 17.54 7.38
C SER A 36 -1.30 16.81 6.05
N LEU A 37 -2.39 16.67 5.28
CA LEU A 37 -2.32 16.12 3.92
C LEU A 37 -1.39 16.95 3.02
N ALA A 38 -1.46 18.28 3.10
CA ALA A 38 -0.65 19.18 2.28
C ALA A 38 0.86 18.99 2.55
N GLU A 39 1.26 18.75 3.80
CA GLU A 39 2.65 18.46 4.16
C GLU A 39 3.12 17.11 3.57
N ALA A 40 2.25 16.09 3.59
CA ALA A 40 2.54 14.80 2.97
C ALA A 40 2.65 14.92 1.43
N GLU A 41 1.78 15.71 0.80
CA GLU A 41 1.82 15.98 -0.65
C GLU A 41 3.08 16.74 -1.07
N GLU A 42 3.49 17.76 -0.32
CA GLU A 42 4.75 18.49 -0.57
C GLU A 42 5.97 17.55 -0.51
N TRP A 43 5.98 16.65 0.47
CA TRP A 43 7.03 15.63 0.57
C TRP A 43 7.04 14.69 -0.65
N VAL A 44 5.86 14.25 -1.10
CA VAL A 44 5.72 13.41 -2.31
C VAL A 44 6.23 14.13 -3.55
N ASP A 45 5.96 15.42 -3.69
CA ASP A 45 6.43 16.20 -4.83
C ASP A 45 7.96 16.32 -4.84
N GLY A 46 8.58 16.51 -3.68
CA GLY A 46 10.04 16.42 -3.53
C GLY A 46 10.58 15.06 -3.96
N LEU A 47 9.93 13.97 -3.53
CA LEU A 47 10.29 12.60 -3.94
C LEU A 47 10.18 12.41 -5.45
N ARG A 48 9.09 12.89 -6.08
CA ARG A 48 8.88 12.83 -7.54
C ARG A 48 10.01 13.51 -8.31
N ILE A 49 10.41 14.70 -7.89
CA ILE A 49 11.51 15.44 -8.53
C ILE A 49 12.82 14.66 -8.45
N LEU A 50 13.16 14.16 -7.26
CA LEU A 50 14.39 13.40 -7.02
C LEU A 50 14.42 12.12 -7.86
N MET A 51 13.33 11.36 -7.86
CA MET A 51 13.27 10.07 -8.53
C MET A 51 13.16 10.21 -10.06
N ALA A 52 12.52 11.27 -10.56
CA ALA A 52 12.53 11.60 -11.99
C ALA A 52 13.95 11.90 -12.49
N ALA A 53 14.77 12.60 -11.71
CA ALA A 53 16.18 12.85 -12.05
C ALA A 53 17.01 11.55 -12.12
N LEU A 54 16.59 10.50 -11.42
CA LEU A 54 17.20 9.17 -11.45
C LEU A 54 16.60 8.24 -12.52
N GLY A 55 15.66 8.72 -13.34
CA GLY A 55 14.99 7.93 -14.37
C GLY A 55 13.97 6.92 -13.84
N ALA A 56 13.48 7.11 -12.61
CA ALA A 56 12.51 6.24 -11.95
C ALA A 56 11.28 7.04 -11.48
N PRO A 57 10.44 7.57 -12.39
CA PRO A 57 9.30 8.42 -12.01
C PRO A 57 8.34 7.71 -11.03
N VAL A 58 7.80 8.49 -10.09
CA VAL A 58 6.89 8.00 -9.04
C VAL A 58 5.43 8.22 -9.45
N ALA A 59 4.67 7.14 -9.53
CA ALA A 59 3.23 7.15 -9.78
C ALA A 59 2.43 7.06 -8.49
N GLN A 60 1.21 7.61 -8.47
CA GLN A 60 0.29 7.35 -7.35
C GLN A 60 -0.23 5.93 -7.46
N GLU A 61 -0.19 5.19 -6.36
CA GLU A 61 -0.86 3.89 -6.24
C GLU A 61 -2.37 4.14 -6.38
N THR A 62 -2.89 3.85 -7.56
CA THR A 62 -4.34 3.88 -7.82
C THR A 62 -4.89 2.51 -7.47
N ASP A 63 -6.09 2.42 -6.91
CA ASP A 63 -6.70 1.15 -6.47
C ASP A 63 -6.78 0.06 -7.57
N THR A 64 -6.63 0.44 -8.83
CA THR A 64 -6.53 -0.47 -9.99
C THR A 64 -5.23 -1.30 -10.01
N GLU A 65 -4.16 -0.87 -9.34
CA GLU A 65 -2.85 -1.53 -9.36
C GLU A 65 -2.50 -2.24 -8.05
N ARG A 66 -3.46 -2.39 -7.11
CA ARG A 66 -3.24 -3.22 -5.92
C ARG A 66 -3.04 -4.66 -6.40
N PRO A 67 -1.84 -5.28 -6.30
CA PRO A 67 -1.78 -6.73 -6.45
C PRO A 67 -2.65 -7.27 -5.32
N ALA A 68 -3.78 -7.86 -5.71
CA ALA A 68 -4.63 -8.60 -4.81
C ALA A 68 -3.79 -9.76 -4.27
N PHE A 69 -3.06 -9.53 -3.17
CA PHE A 69 -2.96 -10.55 -2.15
C PHE A 69 -4.35 -10.65 -1.53
N GLU A 70 -5.25 -11.23 -2.32
CA GLU A 70 -6.49 -11.81 -1.89
C GLU A 70 -6.11 -12.89 -0.89
N THR A 71 -5.96 -12.51 0.38
CA THR A 71 -6.19 -13.45 1.47
C THR A 71 -7.67 -13.79 1.41
N ALA A 72 -8.01 -14.73 0.53
CA ALA A 72 -9.26 -15.45 0.60
C ALA A 72 -9.38 -16.00 2.03
N PRO A 73 -10.50 -15.78 2.72
CA PRO A 73 -10.75 -16.49 3.96
C PRO A 73 -10.81 -17.97 3.62
N VAL A 74 -9.86 -18.75 4.13
CA VAL A 74 -9.92 -20.21 4.12
C VAL A 74 -11.21 -20.59 4.83
N ASP A 75 -12.18 -21.04 4.05
CA ASP A 75 -13.40 -21.67 4.54
C ASP A 75 -12.97 -23.00 5.19
N PRO A 76 -13.17 -23.23 6.51
CA PRO A 76 -12.84 -24.51 7.10
C PRO A 76 -13.80 -25.59 6.57
N PRO A 77 -13.32 -26.81 6.29
CA PRO A 77 -14.18 -27.87 5.80
C PRO A 77 -15.21 -28.25 6.87
N ARG A 78 -16.50 -28.14 6.53
CA ARG A 78 -17.64 -28.67 7.31
C ARG A 78 -17.39 -30.15 7.61
N SER A 79 -16.91 -30.42 8.81
CA SER A 79 -16.75 -31.77 9.34
C SER A 79 -17.98 -32.13 10.17
N GLY A 80 -18.66 -33.21 9.78
CA GLY A 80 -19.47 -34.02 10.70
C GLY A 80 -20.99 -33.88 10.61
N GLN A 81 -21.60 -34.38 9.55
CA GLN A 81 -22.99 -34.82 9.61
C GLN A 81 -23.02 -36.20 10.30
N LEU A 82 -23.18 -36.24 11.62
CA LEU A 82 -23.48 -37.46 12.36
C LEU A 82 -24.99 -37.67 12.40
N ARG A 83 -25.46 -38.63 11.61
CA ARG A 83 -26.81 -39.18 11.69
C ARG A 83 -26.98 -39.86 13.05
N THR A 84 -27.75 -39.28 13.95
CA THR A 84 -28.31 -40.01 15.10
C THR A 84 -29.68 -40.56 14.70
N VAL A 85 -29.74 -41.89 14.65
CA VAL A 85 -30.98 -42.67 14.55
C VAL A 85 -31.45 -42.92 15.98
N ARG A 86 -32.68 -42.54 16.32
CA ARG A 86 -33.47 -43.20 17.36
C ARG A 86 -34.95 -42.99 17.11
#